data_AF-A0A3B8ZA07-F1
#
_entry.id   AF-A0A3B8ZA07-F1
#
_cell.length_a   1.000
_cell.length_b   1.000
_cell.length_c   1.000
_cell.angle_alpha   90.00
_cell.angle_beta   90.00
_cell.angle_gamma   90.00
#
_symmetry.space_group_name_H-M   'P 1'
#
loop_
_entity.id
_entity.type
_entity.pdbx_description
1 polymer ?
#
loop_
_entity_poly.entity_id
_entity_poly.type
_entity_poly.pdbx_seq_one_letter_code
_entity_poly.pdbx_strand_id
1 'polypeptide(L)'
;RGRGQGEEVFWFVLRRGHPVMRSARRHLGKLGKDNLLVLDGFEQFSPLERSLVIWWTRWRKCGLLVTSHNQVRLPVLLRTRITDNLVRDVMEACWCSAGQSGQLPDYLDKIYIEALLRKHGGNLRESLMELYDLVQLHESINTCEANK
;
A
#
# COMPACT_ATOMS: atom_id res chain seq x y z
N ARG A 1 -5.35 35.75 8.67
CA ARG A 1 -5.93 34.56 9.36
C ARG A 1 -5.01 33.40 9.04
N GLY A 2 -4.34 32.66 9.92
CA GLY A 2 -4.18 32.58 11.36
C GLY A 2 -3.21 31.39 11.56
N ARG A 3 -2.30 31.50 12.52
CA ARG A 3 -1.11 30.65 12.74
C ARG A 3 -1.37 29.14 12.60
N GLY A 4 -0.44 28.46 11.93
CA GLY A 4 -0.38 27.00 11.78
C GLY A 4 -0.20 26.29 13.12
N GLN A 5 -1.30 25.75 13.64
CA GLN A 5 -1.24 24.53 14.46
C GLN A 5 -1.06 23.38 13.48
N GLY A 6 -0.03 22.55 13.69
CA GLY A 6 0.36 21.49 12.77
C GLY A 6 -0.83 20.60 12.44
N GLU A 7 -1.02 20.32 11.15
CA GLU A 7 -2.02 19.36 10.69
C GLU A 7 -1.70 18.00 11.33
N GLU A 8 -2.48 17.60 12.34
CA GLU A 8 -2.31 16.28 12.95
C GLU A 8 -2.91 15.24 12.01
N VAL A 9 -2.04 14.36 11.50
CA VAL A 9 -2.42 13.24 10.64
C VAL A 9 -2.65 12.00 11.49
N PHE A 10 -3.88 11.49 11.45
CA PHE A 10 -4.27 10.25 12.12
C PHE A 10 -4.35 9.13 11.07
N TRP A 11 -3.39 8.20 11.07
CA TRP A 11 -3.37 7.06 10.15
C TRP A 11 -3.90 5.79 10.83
N PHE A 12 -4.93 5.18 10.23
CA PHE A 12 -5.38 3.82 10.56
C PHE A 12 -5.18 2.86 9.41
N VAL A 13 -4.52 1.74 9.70
CA VAL A 13 -4.43 0.59 8.79
C VAL A 13 -5.49 -0.42 9.18
N LEU A 14 -6.37 -0.75 8.24
CA LEU A 14 -7.43 -1.72 8.46
C LEU A 14 -6.93 -3.12 8.15
N ARG A 15 -6.96 -3.98 9.17
CA ARG A 15 -6.63 -5.40 9.03
C ARG A 15 -7.92 -6.21 9.03
N ARG A 16 -8.01 -7.18 8.12
CA ARG A 16 -9.13 -8.13 8.07
C ARG A 16 -9.31 -8.80 9.43
N GLY A 17 -10.56 -8.89 9.89
CA GLY A 17 -10.93 -9.58 11.13
C GLY A 17 -10.86 -8.75 12.42
N HIS A 18 -10.38 -7.50 12.38
CA HIS A 18 -10.39 -6.63 13.57
C HIS A 18 -11.65 -5.73 13.59
N PRO A 19 -12.34 -5.54 14.73
CA PRO A 19 -13.48 -4.63 14.82
C PRO A 19 -13.02 -3.17 14.67
N VAL A 20 -13.05 -2.70 13.43
CA VAL A 20 -12.47 -1.42 12.97
C VAL A 20 -13.09 -0.22 13.67
N MET A 21 -14.41 -0.21 13.86
CA MET A 21 -15.09 0.98 14.38
C MET A 21 -14.78 1.25 15.86
N ARG A 22 -14.38 0.23 16.64
CA ARG A 22 -14.03 0.40 18.06
C ARG A 22 -12.67 1.06 18.24
N SER A 23 -11.68 0.69 17.42
CA SER A 23 -10.36 1.33 17.43
C SER A 23 -10.44 2.74 16.87
N ALA A 24 -11.15 2.94 15.75
CA ALA A 24 -11.33 4.27 15.16
C ALA A 24 -12.01 5.25 16.15
N ARG A 25 -13.11 4.83 16.82
CA ARG A 25 -13.89 5.68 17.74
C ARG A 25 -13.08 6.42 18.81
N ARG A 26 -12.03 5.78 19.37
CA ARG A 26 -11.19 6.39 20.41
C ARG A 26 -10.40 7.61 19.90
N HIS A 27 -9.97 7.58 18.64
CA HIS A 27 -9.18 8.63 18.03
C HIS A 27 -10.04 9.63 17.27
N LEU A 28 -11.13 9.12 16.69
CA LEU A 28 -12.20 9.93 16.16
C LEU A 28 -12.50 11.06 17.15
N GLY A 29 -12.80 10.77 18.43
CA GLY A 29 -13.12 11.79 19.45
C GLY A 29 -12.17 13.01 19.51
N LYS A 30 -10.90 12.82 19.16
CA LYS A 30 -9.82 13.82 19.17
C LYS A 30 -9.68 14.60 17.85
N LEU A 31 -10.39 14.22 16.80
CA LEU A 31 -10.38 14.92 15.51
C LEU A 31 -11.04 16.29 15.63
N GLY A 32 -10.27 17.31 15.20
CA GLY A 32 -10.68 18.71 15.08
C GLY A 32 -10.61 19.22 13.63
N LYS A 33 -10.85 20.53 13.48
CA LYS A 33 -11.03 21.22 12.19
C LYS A 33 -9.79 21.22 11.27
N ASP A 34 -8.62 20.96 11.82
CA ASP A 34 -7.34 21.02 11.09
C ASP A 34 -6.62 19.65 11.07
N ASN A 35 -7.35 18.57 11.37
CA ASN A 35 -6.80 17.23 11.41
C ASN A 35 -7.12 16.48 10.10
N LEU A 36 -6.24 15.58 9.69
CA LEU A 36 -6.46 14.69 8.54
C LEU A 36 -6.58 13.24 9.02
N LEU A 37 -7.72 12.60 8.74
CA LEU A 37 -7.90 11.18 8.97
C LEU A 37 -7.51 10.40 7.70
N VAL A 38 -6.50 9.54 7.79
CA VAL A 38 -6.04 8.65 6.72
C VAL A 38 -6.48 7.22 7.04
N LEU A 39 -7.28 6.61 6.16
CA LEU A 39 -7.75 5.24 6.31
C LEU A 39 -7.24 4.37 5.17
N ASP A 40 -6.45 3.36 5.52
CA ASP A 40 -5.94 2.39 4.56
C ASP A 40 -6.82 1.13 4.51
N GLY A 41 -7.33 0.78 3.32
CA GLY A 41 -8.22 -0.37 3.11
C GLY A 41 -9.71 -0.08 3.42
N PHE A 42 -10.20 1.10 3.02
CA PHE A 42 -11.55 1.58 3.36
C PHE A 42 -12.70 0.65 2.89
N GLU A 43 -12.45 -0.24 1.93
CA GLU A 43 -13.40 -1.27 1.53
C GLU A 43 -13.74 -2.28 2.63
N GLN A 44 -12.92 -2.40 3.67
CA GLN A 44 -13.18 -3.33 4.78
C GLN A 44 -14.34 -2.88 5.68
N PHE A 45 -14.72 -1.60 5.63
CA PHE A 45 -15.91 -1.10 6.31
C PHE A 45 -17.19 -1.56 5.62
N SER A 46 -18.21 -1.88 6.43
CA SER A 46 -19.58 -2.01 5.95
C SER A 46 -20.13 -0.67 5.42
N PRO A 47 -21.15 -0.67 4.55
CA PRO A 47 -21.73 0.56 4.01
C PRO A 47 -22.19 1.56 5.09
N LEU A 48 -22.68 1.06 6.22
CA LEU A 48 -23.10 1.88 7.36
C LEU A 48 -21.91 2.54 8.05
N GLU A 49 -20.84 1.80 8.30
CA GLU A 49 -19.64 2.35 8.93
C GLU A 49 -18.95 3.39 8.04
N ARG A 50 -18.90 3.15 6.71
CA ARG A 50 -18.38 4.15 5.76
C ARG A 50 -19.18 5.45 5.84
N SER A 51 -20.50 5.34 5.84
CA SER A 51 -21.40 6.50 5.91
C SER A 51 -21.22 7.25 7.24
N LEU A 52 -21.07 6.51 8.34
CA LEU A 52 -20.82 7.11 9.65
C LEU A 52 -19.49 7.86 9.67
N VAL A 53 -18.39 7.26 9.19
CA VAL A 53 -17.08 7.91 9.13
C VAL A 53 -17.15 9.21 8.33
N ILE A 54 -17.77 9.18 7.14
CA ILE A 54 -17.92 10.36 6.27
C ILE A 54 -18.78 11.44 6.95
N TRP A 55 -19.91 11.06 7.55
CA TRP A 55 -20.77 12.02 8.26
C TRP A 55 -20.01 12.68 9.42
N TRP A 56 -19.25 11.88 10.15
CA TRP A 56 -18.56 12.31 11.34
C TRP A 56 -17.36 13.22 11.04
N THR A 57 -16.59 12.92 9.99
CA THR A 57 -15.51 13.79 9.53
C THR A 57 -16.04 15.14 9.03
N ARG A 58 -17.18 15.14 8.32
CA ARG A 58 -17.87 16.37 7.90
C ARG A 58 -18.36 17.19 9.10
N TRP A 59 -18.99 16.55 10.09
CA TRP A 59 -19.48 17.23 11.29
C TRP A 59 -18.35 17.86 12.10
N ARG A 60 -17.21 17.18 12.21
CA ARG A 60 -16.00 17.67 12.88
C ARG A 60 -15.16 18.65 12.05
N LYS A 61 -15.51 18.83 10.77
CA LYS A 61 -14.77 19.64 9.79
C LYS A 61 -13.31 19.18 9.62
N CYS A 62 -13.04 17.89 9.78
CA CYS A 62 -11.70 17.33 9.55
C CYS A 62 -11.56 16.80 8.12
N GLY A 63 -10.31 16.71 7.65
CA GLY A 63 -9.97 16.07 6.38
C GLY A 63 -10.15 14.55 6.44
N LEU A 64 -10.48 13.95 5.31
CA LEU A 64 -10.56 12.50 5.15
C LEU A 64 -9.83 12.09 3.87
N LEU A 65 -8.79 11.28 4.01
CA LEU A 65 -8.10 10.60 2.93
C LEU A 65 -8.30 9.10 3.11
N VAL A 66 -8.67 8.41 2.04
CA VAL A 66 -8.85 6.96 2.07
C VAL A 66 -8.11 6.31 0.91
N THR A 67 -7.55 5.14 1.15
CA THR A 67 -7.15 4.22 0.09
C THR A 67 -8.21 3.13 -0.01
N SER A 68 -8.45 2.66 -1.23
CA SER A 68 -9.31 1.50 -1.45
C SER A 68 -8.94 0.78 -2.73
N HIS A 69 -9.02 -0.56 -2.69
CA HIS A 69 -8.88 -1.39 -3.88
C HIS A 69 -10.13 -1.35 -4.78
N ASN A 70 -11.30 -1.04 -4.21
CA ASN A 70 -12.56 -1.01 -4.91
C ASN A 70 -13.07 0.42 -5.09
N GLN A 71 -14.01 0.61 -6.02
CA GLN A 71 -14.72 1.88 -6.10
C GLN A 71 -15.51 2.12 -4.81
N VAL A 72 -15.32 3.30 -4.23
CA VAL A 72 -16.06 3.78 -3.06
C VAL A 72 -16.82 5.04 -3.42
N ARG A 73 -17.86 5.38 -2.65
CA ARG A 73 -18.70 6.57 -2.88
C ARG A 73 -18.02 7.87 -2.43
N LEU A 74 -16.75 8.04 -2.77
CA LEU A 74 -15.94 9.22 -2.49
C LEU A 74 -15.28 9.72 -3.78
N PRO A 75 -15.02 11.03 -3.91
CA PRO A 75 -14.26 11.56 -5.04
C PRO A 75 -12.88 10.87 -5.13
N VAL A 76 -12.53 10.43 -6.33
CA VAL A 76 -11.22 9.83 -6.59
C VAL A 76 -10.19 10.95 -6.73
N LEU A 77 -9.24 11.02 -5.79
CA LEU A 77 -8.12 11.97 -5.86
C LEU A 77 -7.00 11.46 -6.76
N LEU A 78 -6.68 10.16 -6.63
CA LEU A 78 -5.64 9.49 -7.38
C LEU A 78 -6.07 8.05 -7.66
N ARG A 79 -5.89 7.60 -8.90
CA ARG A 79 -6.01 6.19 -9.27
C ARG A 79 -4.65 5.69 -9.69
N THR A 80 -4.06 4.83 -8.89
CA THR A 80 -2.82 4.15 -9.25
C THR A 80 -3.12 3.11 -10.33
N ARG A 81 -2.23 3.02 -11.32
CA ARG A 81 -2.26 1.97 -12.34
C ARG A 81 -0.87 1.34 -12.37
N ILE A 82 -0.84 0.01 -12.32
CA ILE A 82 0.39 -0.74 -12.49
C ILE A 82 0.62 -0.87 -14.00
N THR A 83 1.83 -0.55 -14.43
CA THR A 83 2.31 -0.75 -15.81
C THR A 83 3.57 -1.59 -15.75
N ASP A 84 3.87 -2.33 -16.81
CA ASP A 84 5.03 -3.23 -16.84
C ASP A 84 6.34 -2.47 -16.59
N ASN A 85 6.46 -1.26 -17.15
CA ASN A 85 7.60 -0.37 -16.91
C ASN A 85 7.71 0.02 -15.43
N LEU A 86 6.60 0.41 -14.78
CA LEU A 86 6.60 0.76 -13.36
C LEU A 86 7.03 -0.43 -12.50
N VAL A 87 6.59 -1.66 -12.83
CA VAL A 87 7.01 -2.86 -12.08
C VAL A 87 8.51 -3.06 -12.21
N ARG A 88 9.05 -2.93 -13.42
CA ARG A 88 10.50 -3.02 -13.68
C ARG A 88 11.28 -1.95 -12.92
N ASP A 89 10.84 -0.70 -12.96
CA ASP A 89 11.50 0.41 -12.26
C ASP A 89 11.51 0.20 -10.74
N VAL A 90 10.38 -0.27 -10.18
CA VAL A 90 10.27 -0.63 -8.76
C VAL A 90 11.21 -1.79 -8.43
N MET A 91 11.28 -2.82 -9.28
CA MET A 91 12.18 -3.96 -9.09
C MET A 91 13.64 -3.55 -9.13
N GLU A 92 14.06 -2.75 -10.11
CA GLU A 92 15.43 -2.23 -10.20
C GLU A 92 15.77 -1.37 -8.96
N ALA A 93 14.83 -0.52 -8.51
CA ALA A 93 15.03 0.28 -7.30
C ALA A 93 15.18 -0.57 -6.04
N CYS A 94 14.36 -1.63 -5.90
CA CYS A 94 14.47 -2.59 -4.79
C CYS A 94 15.79 -3.37 -4.85
N TRP A 95 16.21 -3.80 -6.04
CA TRP A 95 17.48 -4.51 -6.26
C TRP A 95 18.67 -3.66 -5.82
N CYS A 96 18.74 -2.42 -6.30
CA CYS A 96 19.79 -1.48 -5.89
C CYS A 96 19.76 -1.18 -4.39
N SER A 97 18.57 -1.05 -3.79
CA SER A 97 18.41 -0.79 -2.36
C SER A 97 18.86 -1.95 -1.48
N ALA A 98 18.83 -3.18 -2.00
CA ALA A 98 19.33 -4.37 -1.32
C ALA A 98 20.86 -4.49 -1.32
N GLY A 99 21.58 -3.50 -1.85
CA GLY A 99 23.05 -3.51 -1.94
C GLY A 99 23.59 -4.31 -3.14
N GLN A 100 22.69 -4.81 -4.00
CA GLN A 100 23.09 -5.45 -5.25
C GLN A 100 23.49 -4.36 -6.25
N SER A 101 24.69 -4.52 -6.84
CA SER A 101 25.24 -3.57 -7.81
C SER A 101 24.86 -4.00 -9.23
N GLY A 102 24.31 -3.09 -10.03
CA GLY A 102 24.05 -3.33 -11.45
C GLY A 102 22.57 -3.55 -11.81
N GLN A 103 22.35 -4.09 -13.02
CA GLN A 103 21.02 -4.40 -13.53
C GLN A 103 20.44 -5.64 -12.84
N LEU A 104 19.12 -5.83 -12.97
CA LEU A 104 18.47 -7.09 -12.62
C LEU A 104 19.19 -8.26 -13.32
N PRO A 105 19.33 -9.43 -12.66
CA PRO A 105 19.87 -10.63 -13.28
C PRO A 105 19.18 -10.97 -14.60
N ASP A 106 19.92 -11.53 -15.55
CA ASP A 106 19.41 -11.85 -16.90
C ASP A 106 18.19 -12.78 -16.89
N TYR A 107 18.05 -13.63 -15.88
CA TYR A 107 16.89 -14.52 -15.73
C TYR A 107 15.61 -13.78 -15.27
N LEU A 108 15.73 -12.55 -14.78
CA LEU A 108 14.63 -11.65 -14.44
C LEU A 108 14.38 -10.66 -15.58
N ASP A 109 14.25 -11.19 -16.79
CA ASP A 109 13.99 -10.40 -17.97
C ASP A 109 12.56 -9.84 -17.99
N LYS A 110 12.29 -8.96 -18.97
CA LYS A 110 10.98 -8.32 -19.13
C LYS A 110 9.85 -9.35 -19.30
N ILE A 111 10.09 -10.42 -20.06
CA ILE A 111 9.09 -11.45 -20.36
C ILE A 111 8.69 -12.17 -19.06
N TYR A 112 9.67 -12.50 -18.22
CA TYR A 112 9.45 -13.14 -16.93
C TYR A 112 8.65 -12.24 -15.99
N ILE A 113 9.02 -10.97 -15.86
CA ILE A 113 8.33 -10.00 -15.00
C ILE A 113 6.87 -9.82 -15.44
N GLU A 114 6.60 -9.71 -16.74
CA GLU A 114 5.23 -9.63 -17.26
C GLU A 114 4.44 -10.92 -17.01
N ALA A 115 5.08 -12.09 -17.13
CA ALA A 115 4.44 -13.37 -16.84
C ALA A 115 4.09 -13.47 -15.35
N LEU A 116 4.98 -13.02 -14.46
CA LEU A 116 4.76 -12.99 -13.01
C LEU A 116 3.62 -12.05 -12.64
N LEU A 117 3.59 -10.85 -13.22
CA LEU A 117 2.53 -9.89 -12.99
C LEU A 117 1.17 -10.41 -13.47
N ARG A 118 1.14 -11.06 -14.65
CA ARG A 118 -0.06 -11.73 -15.17
C ARG A 118 -0.52 -12.87 -14.27
N LYS A 119 0.42 -13.70 -13.79
CA LYS A 119 0.16 -14.81 -12.86
C LYS A 119 -0.57 -14.32 -11.60
N HIS A 120 -0.18 -13.16 -11.08
CA HIS A 120 -0.78 -12.56 -9.88
C HIS A 120 -1.93 -11.59 -10.17
N GLY A 121 -2.45 -11.56 -11.40
CA GLY A 121 -3.58 -10.71 -11.78
C GLY A 121 -3.29 -9.21 -11.61
N GLY A 122 -2.04 -8.79 -11.80
CA GLY A 122 -1.61 -7.41 -11.59
C GLY A 122 -1.33 -7.05 -10.13
N ASN A 123 -1.33 -8.01 -9.20
CA ASN A 123 -1.00 -7.73 -7.81
C ASN A 123 0.52 -7.60 -7.63
N LEU A 124 0.99 -6.34 -7.60
CA LEU A 124 2.40 -6.02 -7.44
C LEU A 124 3.00 -6.58 -6.15
N ARG A 125 2.23 -6.61 -5.04
CA ARG A 125 2.72 -7.12 -3.76
C ARG A 125 3.07 -8.60 -3.85
N GLU A 126 2.16 -9.41 -4.37
CA GLU A 126 2.38 -10.85 -4.52
C GLU A 126 3.48 -11.14 -5.55
N SER A 127 3.55 -10.34 -6.62
CA SER A 127 4.63 -10.43 -7.61
C SER A 127 6.01 -10.15 -6.99
N LEU A 128 6.13 -9.12 -6.15
CA LEU A 128 7.38 -8.81 -5.45
C LEU A 128 7.74 -9.86 -4.40
N MET A 129 6.75 -10.44 -3.71
CA MET A 129 7.00 -11.52 -2.75
C MET A 129 7.54 -12.77 -3.43
N GLU A 130 6.92 -13.22 -4.53
CA GLU A 130 7.44 -14.38 -5.27
C GLU A 130 8.83 -14.12 -5.84
N LEU A 131 9.10 -12.89 -6.32
CA LEU A 131 10.42 -12.51 -6.79
C LEU A 131 11.48 -12.60 -5.68
N TYR A 132 11.14 -12.10 -4.49
CA TYR A 132 12.02 -12.17 -3.33
C TYR A 132 12.38 -13.62 -2.98
N ASP A 133 11.40 -14.51 -2.95
CA ASP A 133 11.61 -15.94 -2.67
C ASP A 133 12.55 -16.58 -3.70
N LEU A 134 12.41 -16.23 -4.99
CA LEU A 134 13.27 -16.73 -6.07
C LEU A 134 14.72 -16.29 -5.93
N VAL A 135 14.93 -15.00 -5.64
CA VAL A 135 16.28 -14.45 -5.42
C VAL A 135 16.94 -15.13 -4.22
N GLN A 136 16.19 -15.28 -3.13
CA GLN A 136 16.71 -15.93 -1.93
C GLN A 136 17.05 -17.42 -2.17
N LEU A 137 16.25 -18.12 -2.98
CA LEU A 137 16.55 -19.49 -3.39
C LEU A 137 17.83 -19.56 -4.23
N HIS A 138 18.01 -18.64 -5.19
CA HIS A 138 19.17 -18.61 -6.06
C HIS A 138 20.47 -18.32 -5.28
N GLU A 139 20.45 -17.37 -4.34
CA GLU A 139 21.58 -17.11 -3.44
C GLU A 139 21.93 -18.33 -2.59
N SER A 140 20.90 -19.05 -2.10
CA SER A 140 21.10 -20.26 -1.30
C SER A 140 21.79 -21.38 -2.10
N ILE A 141 21.41 -21.57 -3.36
CA ILE A 141 22.03 -22.56 -4.26
C ILE A 141 23.49 -22.19 -4.53
N ASN A 142 23.76 -20.94 -4.92
CA ASN A 142 25.12 -20.48 -5.23
C ASN A 142 26.06 -20.58 -4.02
N THR A 143 25.55 -20.32 -2.81
CA THR A 143 26.33 -20.45 -1.57
C THR A 143 26.67 -21.90 -1.25
N CYS A 144 25.79 -22.85 -1.58
CA CYS A 144 26.06 -24.29 -1.42
C CYS A 144 27.07 -24.82 -2.45
N GLU A 145 27.07 -24.28 -3.67
CA GLU A 145 28.06 -24.64 -4.69
C GLU A 145 29.45 -24.07 -4.41
N ALA A 146 29.54 -22.84 -3.90
CA ALA A 146 30.82 -22.20 -3.55
C ALA A 146 31.54 -22.83 -2.34
N ASN A 147 30.83 -23.62 -1.52
CA ASN A 147 31.38 -24.31 -0.35
C ASN A 147 31.69 -25.80 -0.60
N LYS A 148 31.58 -26.27 -1.85
CA LYS A 148 32.03 -27.60 -2.29
C LYS A 148 33.38 -27.51 -2.97
#